data_AF-A0A7I7XYD0-F1
#
_entry.id   AF-A0A7I7XYD0-F1
#
_cell.length_a   1.000
_cell.length_b   1.000
_cell.length_c   1.000
_cell.angle_alpha   90.00
_cell.angle_beta   90.00
_cell.angle_gamma   90.00
#
_symmetry.space_group_name_H-M   'P 1'
#
loop_
_entity.id
_entity.type
_entity.pdbx_description
1 polymer ?
#
loop_
_entity_poly.entity_id
_entity_poly.type
_entity_poly.pdbx_seq_one_letter_code
_entity_poly.pdbx_strand_id
1 'polypeptide(L)'
;MRRLLAGAAMLLSAVLVAPVAGADTINVQPAGSAPIPDGPAVAWIIADMDSGEILAGRNENAHHAPASTIKTLLAQVVLDEVPLDATIVATDEDTRVECNCAGVAPGQTYTTRQLLDGLLLASGNDAANTLARMLGGADSAVAKMNAKAAQLGALGTNAGSPSGIDGPGIAMWSTPHDLAVIFRGAMAYPVFAEIVAQPSAVFPAKSGDRVLVNQNEMLARYPGMLGGKTGYTDLARKTYVGAAQRDGRRLVVALMYGLVKEGGPTYWDQSSALLDWGFGLGRGSSVGVL
;
A
#
# COMPACT_ATOMS: atom_id res chain seq x y z
N MET A 1 73.17 -37.60 21.81
CA MET A 1 72.79 -36.29 21.24
C MET A 1 72.06 -36.49 19.92
N ARG A 2 70.72 -36.54 19.92
CA ARG A 2 69.89 -36.37 18.71
C ARG A 2 68.61 -35.64 19.13
N ARG A 3 68.38 -34.49 18.48
CA ARG A 3 67.44 -33.44 18.85
C ARG A 3 66.00 -33.84 18.47
N LEU A 4 65.06 -33.63 19.39
CA LEU A 4 63.62 -33.65 19.11
C LEU A 4 63.26 -32.37 18.32
N LEU A 5 62.80 -32.53 17.08
CA LEU A 5 62.22 -31.45 16.28
C LEU A 5 60.73 -31.35 16.62
N ALA A 6 60.34 -30.27 17.30
CA ALA A 6 58.95 -29.89 17.48
C ALA A 6 58.47 -29.23 16.17
N GLY A 7 57.59 -29.92 15.43
CA GLY A 7 56.89 -29.34 14.28
C GLY A 7 55.72 -28.49 14.77
N ALA A 8 55.82 -27.17 14.58
CA ALA A 8 54.70 -26.26 14.80
C ALA A 8 53.68 -26.42 13.66
N ALA A 9 52.47 -26.87 13.97
CA ALA A 9 51.35 -26.86 13.03
C ALA A 9 50.77 -25.45 12.95
N MET A 10 51.04 -24.73 11.85
CA MET A 10 50.29 -23.52 11.51
C MET A 10 48.88 -23.91 11.05
N LEU A 11 47.89 -23.61 11.88
CA LEU A 11 46.48 -23.63 11.47
C LEU A 11 46.23 -22.42 10.56
N LEU A 12 46.17 -22.65 9.25
CA LEU A 12 45.61 -21.69 8.31
C LEU A 12 44.10 -21.64 8.52
N SER A 13 43.62 -20.62 9.22
CA SER A 13 42.19 -20.27 9.24
C SER A 13 41.82 -19.68 7.89
N ALA A 14 41.26 -20.50 7.00
CA ALA A 14 40.63 -20.00 5.79
C ALA A 14 39.37 -19.22 6.19
N VAL A 15 39.44 -17.90 6.14
CA VAL A 15 38.25 -17.05 6.20
C VAL A 15 37.50 -17.25 4.89
N LEU A 16 36.47 -18.09 4.93
CA LEU A 16 35.47 -18.17 3.87
C LEU A 16 34.68 -16.86 3.89
N VAL A 17 35.11 -15.91 3.07
CA VAL A 17 34.23 -14.80 2.67
C VAL A 17 33.20 -15.42 1.73
N ALA A 18 32.03 -15.76 2.27
CA ALA A 18 30.89 -16.11 1.44
C ALA A 18 30.59 -14.90 0.54
N PRO A 19 30.43 -15.09 -0.78
CA PRO A 19 29.96 -14.00 -1.62
C PRO A 19 28.56 -13.63 -1.10
N VAL A 20 28.40 -12.38 -0.67
CA VAL A 20 27.07 -11.79 -0.52
C VAL A 20 26.51 -11.78 -1.93
N ALA A 21 25.64 -12.73 -2.26
CA ALA A 21 24.83 -12.66 -3.45
C ALA A 21 24.09 -11.32 -3.38
N GLY A 22 24.45 -10.39 -4.26
CA GLY A 22 23.59 -9.24 -4.51
C GLY A 22 22.25 -9.83 -4.91
N ALA A 23 21.18 -9.49 -4.17
CA ALA A 23 19.84 -9.84 -4.60
C ALA A 23 19.65 -9.20 -5.98
N ASP A 24 19.75 -10.01 -7.03
CA ASP A 24 19.45 -9.58 -8.39
C ASP A 24 18.08 -8.92 -8.36
N THR A 25 18.01 -7.65 -8.76
CA THR A 25 16.74 -6.97 -8.95
C THR A 25 16.05 -7.65 -10.14
N ILE A 26 15.20 -8.63 -9.87
CA ILE A 26 14.53 -9.38 -10.94
C ILE A 26 13.34 -8.53 -11.40
N ASN A 27 13.52 -7.78 -12.49
CA ASN A 27 12.40 -7.32 -13.29
C ASN A 27 11.86 -8.55 -14.04
N VAL A 28 10.62 -8.94 -13.75
CA VAL A 28 9.92 -10.03 -14.42
C VAL A 28 8.89 -9.43 -15.37
N GLN A 29 9.01 -9.73 -16.67
CA GLN A 29 8.06 -9.35 -17.71
C GLN A 29 8.00 -10.44 -18.79
N PRO A 30 6.93 -10.52 -19.61
CA PRO A 30 6.82 -11.52 -20.66
C PRO A 30 7.94 -11.42 -21.69
N ALA A 31 8.42 -12.56 -22.19
CA ALA A 31 9.48 -12.59 -23.19
C ALA A 31 9.05 -11.83 -24.46
N GLY A 32 9.90 -10.92 -24.94
CA GLY A 32 9.65 -10.12 -26.14
C GLY A 32 8.70 -8.92 -25.94
N SER A 33 8.22 -8.65 -24.72
CA SER A 33 7.49 -7.41 -24.44
C SER A 33 8.40 -6.19 -24.51
N ALA A 34 7.81 -5.02 -24.74
CA ALA A 34 8.54 -3.76 -24.70
C ALA A 34 9.27 -3.57 -23.35
N PRO A 35 10.41 -2.87 -23.30
CA PRO A 35 11.07 -2.52 -22.05
C PRO A 35 10.15 -1.65 -21.16
N ILE A 36 10.16 -1.91 -19.86
CA ILE A 36 9.46 -1.08 -18.86
C ILE A 36 10.38 0.09 -18.46
N PRO A 37 9.93 1.35 -18.55
CA PRO A 37 10.73 2.48 -18.08
C PRO A 37 11.03 2.39 -16.57
N ASP A 38 12.28 2.72 -16.20
CA ASP A 38 12.67 2.81 -14.79
C ASP A 38 11.95 3.96 -14.06
N GLY A 39 11.88 3.86 -12.73
CA GLY A 39 11.32 4.90 -11.88
C GLY A 39 11.78 4.81 -10.42
N PRO A 40 11.30 5.70 -9.54
CA PRO A 40 11.79 5.82 -8.18
C PRO A 40 11.41 4.65 -7.25
N ALA A 41 10.36 3.89 -7.52
CA ALA A 41 9.95 2.75 -6.70
C ALA A 41 10.90 1.56 -6.88
N VAL A 42 11.39 1.03 -5.75
CA VAL A 42 12.35 -0.08 -5.71
C VAL A 42 11.67 -1.43 -5.84
N ALA A 43 10.39 -1.51 -5.47
CA ALA A 43 9.55 -2.69 -5.62
C ALA A 43 8.18 -2.30 -6.19
N TRP A 44 7.67 -3.03 -7.19
CA TRP A 44 6.38 -2.75 -7.81
C TRP A 44 5.78 -3.98 -8.51
N ILE A 45 4.49 -3.91 -8.78
CA ILE A 45 3.74 -4.89 -9.58
C ILE A 45 2.71 -4.17 -10.46
N ILE A 46 2.42 -4.74 -11.62
CA ILE A 46 1.22 -4.43 -12.42
C ILE A 46 0.49 -5.72 -12.78
N ALA A 47 -0.82 -5.74 -12.53
CA ALA A 47 -1.66 -6.92 -12.71
C ALA A 47 -3.03 -6.54 -13.28
N ASP A 48 -3.68 -7.51 -13.93
CA ASP A 48 -5.04 -7.39 -14.40
C ASP A 48 -6.03 -7.63 -13.25
N MET A 49 -6.94 -6.68 -13.03
CA MET A 49 -7.90 -6.76 -11.92
C MET A 49 -8.98 -7.81 -12.13
N ASP A 50 -9.29 -8.15 -13.38
CA ASP A 50 -10.34 -9.09 -13.72
C ASP A 50 -9.82 -10.52 -13.66
N SER A 51 -8.77 -10.84 -14.42
CA SER A 51 -8.20 -12.18 -14.45
C SER A 51 -7.31 -12.50 -13.24
N GLY A 52 -6.72 -11.48 -12.61
CA GLY A 52 -5.68 -11.66 -11.59
C GLY A 52 -4.31 -11.95 -12.19
N GLU A 53 -4.15 -11.95 -13.51
CA GLU A 53 -2.85 -12.18 -14.15
C GLU A 53 -1.86 -11.08 -13.80
N ILE A 54 -0.67 -11.47 -13.35
CA ILE A 54 0.45 -10.57 -13.13
C ILE A 54 1.09 -10.30 -14.50
N LEU A 55 1.13 -9.03 -14.91
CA LEU A 55 1.69 -8.64 -16.20
C LEU A 55 3.19 -8.43 -16.09
N ALA A 56 3.65 -7.78 -15.03
CA ALA A 56 5.06 -7.61 -14.70
C ALA A 56 5.25 -7.24 -13.23
N GLY A 57 6.47 -7.44 -12.74
CA GLY A 57 6.87 -7.07 -11.38
C GLY A 57 8.35 -6.80 -11.25
N ARG A 58 8.72 -6.09 -10.19
CA ARG A 58 10.08 -5.94 -9.72
C ARG A 58 10.05 -6.11 -8.22
N ASN A 59 10.72 -7.14 -7.70
CA ASN A 59 10.71 -7.44 -6.26
C ASN A 59 9.28 -7.45 -5.70
N GLU A 60 8.31 -7.97 -6.45
CA GLU A 60 6.88 -7.84 -6.15
C GLU A 60 6.46 -8.55 -4.85
N ASN A 61 7.31 -9.44 -4.35
CA ASN A 61 7.15 -10.18 -3.09
C ASN A 61 8.09 -9.68 -1.97
N ALA A 62 8.83 -8.58 -2.18
CA ALA A 62 9.72 -8.03 -1.15
C ALA A 62 8.93 -7.28 -0.07
N HIS A 63 9.28 -7.53 1.20
CA HIS A 63 8.64 -6.90 2.34
C HIS A 63 9.12 -5.46 2.54
N HIS A 64 8.18 -4.53 2.56
CA HIS A 64 8.39 -3.13 2.91
C HIS A 64 7.23 -2.62 3.78
N ALA A 65 7.45 -1.59 4.60
CA ALA A 65 6.36 -0.96 5.33
C ALA A 65 5.34 -0.36 4.34
N PRO A 66 4.02 -0.54 4.54
CA PRO A 66 3.01 -0.08 3.59
C PRO A 66 2.71 1.43 3.69
N ALA A 67 3.01 2.05 4.83
CA ALA A 67 2.44 3.35 5.18
C ALA A 67 0.91 3.36 4.96
N SER A 68 0.35 4.48 4.52
CA SER A 68 -1.10 4.66 4.38
C SER A 68 -1.79 3.82 3.29
N THR A 69 -1.08 3.03 2.47
CA THR A 69 -1.76 2.10 1.54
C THR A 69 -2.52 1.02 2.30
N ILE A 70 -2.09 0.68 3.53
CA ILE A 70 -2.79 -0.29 4.40
C ILE A 70 -4.19 0.18 4.82
N LYS A 71 -4.51 1.46 4.70
CA LYS A 71 -5.86 1.98 4.95
C LYS A 71 -6.91 1.37 4.01
N THR A 72 -6.49 0.85 2.85
CA THR A 72 -7.37 0.11 1.94
C THR A 72 -7.80 -1.25 2.50
N LEU A 73 -6.97 -1.85 3.38
CA LEU A 73 -7.32 -3.04 4.16
C LEU A 73 -8.26 -2.68 5.32
N LEU A 74 -7.97 -1.60 6.06
CA LEU A 74 -8.87 -1.11 7.12
C LEU A 74 -10.26 -0.80 6.56
N ALA A 75 -10.34 -0.12 5.42
CA ALA A 75 -11.61 0.23 4.79
C ALA A 75 -12.47 -1.01 4.49
N GLN A 76 -11.87 -2.12 4.02
CA GLN A 76 -12.59 -3.37 3.79
C GLN A 76 -13.15 -3.97 5.08
N VAL A 77 -12.35 -4.02 6.15
CA VAL A 77 -12.81 -4.51 7.46
C VAL A 77 -13.99 -3.68 7.97
N VAL A 78 -13.91 -2.34 7.84
CA VAL A 78 -15.02 -1.45 8.22
C VAL A 78 -16.26 -1.75 7.39
N LEU A 79 -16.12 -1.89 6.07
CA LEU A 79 -17.24 -2.16 5.16
C LEU A 79 -17.87 -3.55 5.37
N ASP A 80 -17.12 -4.52 5.91
CA ASP A 80 -17.64 -5.85 6.26
C ASP A 80 -18.47 -5.84 7.55
N GLU A 81 -18.15 -4.97 8.52
CA GLU A 81 -18.67 -5.08 9.88
C GLU A 81 -19.52 -3.89 10.35
N VAL A 82 -19.35 -2.70 9.77
CA VAL A 82 -19.94 -1.46 10.29
C VAL A 82 -20.86 -0.83 9.24
N PRO A 83 -22.16 -0.67 9.54
CA PRO A 83 -23.09 0.03 8.65
C PRO A 83 -22.62 1.47 8.34
N LEU A 84 -22.86 1.93 7.11
CA LEU A 84 -22.39 3.24 6.64
C LEU A 84 -22.98 4.43 7.42
N ASP A 85 -24.19 4.26 7.92
CA ASP A 85 -24.95 5.23 8.71
C ASP A 85 -24.73 5.06 10.22
N ALA A 86 -24.01 4.02 10.66
CA ALA A 86 -23.61 3.90 12.05
C ALA A 86 -22.79 5.12 12.47
N THR A 87 -23.05 5.62 13.66
CA THR A 87 -22.43 6.84 14.16
C THR A 87 -21.56 6.58 15.38
N ILE A 88 -20.53 7.40 15.53
CA ILE A 88 -19.69 7.43 16.73
C ILE A 88 -19.39 8.87 17.12
N VAL A 89 -19.42 9.15 18.42
CA VAL A 89 -18.93 10.43 18.97
C VAL A 89 -17.43 10.31 19.12
N ALA A 90 -16.68 11.19 18.45
CA ALA A 90 -15.23 11.21 18.53
C ALA A 90 -14.75 11.64 19.92
N THR A 91 -13.62 11.11 20.35
CA THR A 91 -12.96 11.40 21.63
C THR A 91 -11.61 12.08 21.39
N ASP A 92 -11.01 12.62 22.45
CA ASP A 92 -9.65 13.18 22.35
C ASP A 92 -8.64 12.12 21.87
N GLU A 93 -8.81 10.86 22.25
CA GLU A 93 -7.92 9.76 21.87
C GLU A 93 -7.91 9.52 20.36
N ASP A 94 -9.07 9.64 19.70
CA ASP A 94 -9.16 9.47 18.25
C ASP A 94 -8.27 10.48 17.51
N THR A 95 -8.07 11.66 18.08
CA THR A 95 -7.34 12.78 17.47
C THR A 95 -5.89 12.90 17.91
N ARG A 96 -5.45 12.14 18.93
CA ARG A 96 -4.05 12.10 19.38
C ARG A 96 -3.21 11.18 18.50
N VAL A 97 -3.06 11.57 17.24
CA VAL A 97 -2.33 10.84 16.22
C VAL A 97 -1.37 11.77 15.48
N GLU A 98 -0.34 11.21 14.86
CA GLU A 98 0.42 11.94 13.84
C GLU A 98 -0.48 12.23 12.64
N CYS A 99 -0.46 13.45 12.10
CA CYS A 99 -1.23 13.79 10.90
C CYS A 99 -0.46 13.38 9.63
N ASN A 100 -1.09 13.06 8.50
CA ASN A 100 -2.34 13.62 7.98
C ASN A 100 -3.60 13.32 8.80
N CYS A 101 -4.45 14.34 8.93
CA CYS A 101 -5.71 14.28 9.66
C CYS A 101 -6.85 14.83 8.80
N ALA A 102 -8.00 14.17 8.80
CA ALA A 102 -9.21 14.64 8.12
C ALA A 102 -9.82 15.86 8.85
N GLY A 103 -9.59 15.97 10.15
CA GLY A 103 -10.14 17.01 11.02
C GLY A 103 -11.27 16.47 11.91
N VAL A 104 -11.19 15.22 12.33
CA VAL A 104 -12.05 14.67 13.38
C VAL A 104 -11.92 15.54 14.62
N ALA A 105 -13.04 15.92 15.23
CA ALA A 105 -13.09 16.78 16.39
C ALA A 105 -13.73 16.06 17.59
N PRO A 106 -13.11 16.07 18.79
CA PRO A 106 -13.69 15.46 19.98
C PRO A 106 -15.07 16.04 20.29
N GLY A 107 -16.02 15.18 20.67
CA GLY A 107 -17.41 15.52 20.93
C GLY A 107 -18.29 15.65 19.67
N GLN A 108 -17.70 15.61 18.46
CA GLN A 108 -18.46 15.63 17.22
C GLN A 108 -18.86 14.20 16.81
N THR A 109 -20.07 14.07 16.27
CA THR A 109 -20.59 12.80 15.76
C THR A 109 -20.23 12.63 14.30
N TYR A 110 -19.71 11.46 13.96
CA TYR A 110 -19.38 11.07 12.59
C TYR A 110 -20.10 9.79 12.21
N THR A 111 -20.56 9.72 10.97
CA THR A 111 -20.99 8.47 10.34
C THR A 111 -19.78 7.67 9.84
N THR A 112 -19.92 6.36 9.72
CA THR A 112 -18.93 5.49 9.08
C THR A 112 -18.56 5.99 7.68
N ARG A 113 -19.54 6.41 6.86
CA ARG A 113 -19.28 6.96 5.52
C ARG A 113 -18.37 8.19 5.57
N GLN A 114 -18.65 9.16 6.44
CA GLN A 114 -17.82 10.35 6.58
C GLN A 114 -16.39 9.99 7.00
N LEU A 115 -16.22 9.05 7.93
CA LEU A 115 -14.90 8.59 8.34
C LEU A 115 -14.15 7.86 7.22
N LEU A 116 -14.84 7.06 6.40
CA LEU A 116 -14.26 6.44 5.21
C LEU A 116 -13.84 7.48 4.17
N ASP A 117 -14.63 8.55 3.96
CA ASP A 117 -14.24 9.68 3.12
C ASP A 117 -12.95 10.33 3.67
N GLY A 118 -12.89 10.59 4.97
CA GLY A 118 -11.70 11.12 5.66
C GLY A 118 -10.46 10.22 5.53
N LEU A 119 -10.66 8.91 5.69
CA LEU A 119 -9.63 7.88 5.60
C LEU A 119 -9.01 7.81 4.20
N LEU A 120 -9.85 7.85 3.16
CA LEU A 120 -9.43 7.52 1.79
C LEU A 120 -9.05 8.76 0.97
N LEU A 121 -9.71 9.91 1.16
CA LEU A 121 -9.39 11.15 0.42
C LEU A 121 -8.22 11.91 1.03
N ALA A 122 -8.25 12.10 2.35
CA ALA A 122 -7.28 12.92 3.08
C ALA A 122 -6.20 12.09 3.77
N SER A 123 -6.27 10.76 3.69
CA SER A 123 -5.38 9.85 4.41
C SER A 123 -5.43 10.03 5.93
N GLY A 124 -6.59 10.46 6.47
CA GLY A 124 -6.75 10.85 7.87
C GLY A 124 -6.45 9.72 8.85
N ASN A 125 -5.43 9.91 9.68
CA ASN A 125 -5.05 8.99 10.75
C ASN A 125 -6.04 9.06 11.92
N ASP A 126 -6.66 10.21 12.12
CA ASP A 126 -7.73 10.47 13.08
C ASP A 126 -9.01 9.72 12.68
N ALA A 127 -9.35 9.72 11.39
CA ALA A 127 -10.42 8.90 10.84
C ALA A 127 -10.11 7.40 11.00
N ALA A 128 -8.87 6.97 10.74
CA ALA A 128 -8.45 5.58 10.94
C ALA A 128 -8.58 5.14 12.42
N ASN A 129 -8.18 5.98 13.37
CA ASN A 129 -8.28 5.67 14.79
C ASN A 129 -9.74 5.61 15.26
N THR A 130 -10.58 6.55 14.78
CA THR A 130 -12.02 6.56 15.06
C THR A 130 -12.71 5.31 14.53
N LEU A 131 -12.40 4.89 13.29
CA LEU A 131 -12.90 3.65 12.69
C LEU A 131 -12.42 2.41 13.44
N ALA A 132 -11.16 2.39 13.89
CA ALA A 132 -10.65 1.30 14.71
C ALA A 132 -11.44 1.15 16.02
N ARG A 133 -11.85 2.27 16.63
CA ARG A 133 -12.71 2.24 17.82
C ARG A 133 -14.11 1.69 17.53
N MET A 134 -14.69 1.99 16.37
CA MET A 134 -15.93 1.35 15.91
C MET A 134 -15.79 -0.17 15.75
N LEU A 135 -14.58 -0.65 15.47
CA LEU A 135 -14.24 -2.07 15.35
C LEU A 135 -13.85 -2.75 16.68
N GLY A 136 -13.92 -2.04 17.82
CA GLY A 136 -13.54 -2.59 19.13
C GLY A 136 -12.16 -2.16 19.64
N GLY A 137 -11.56 -1.13 19.04
CA GLY A 137 -10.26 -0.58 19.42
C GLY A 137 -9.13 -1.00 18.47
N ALA A 138 -7.96 -0.38 18.63
CA ALA A 138 -6.81 -0.55 17.72
C ALA A 138 -6.36 -2.01 17.57
N ASP A 139 -6.22 -2.75 18.69
CA ASP A 139 -5.79 -4.14 18.66
C ASP A 139 -6.81 -5.05 17.94
N SER A 140 -8.10 -4.82 18.18
CA SER A 140 -9.17 -5.56 17.51
C SER A 140 -9.18 -5.26 16.01
N ALA A 141 -9.04 -3.99 15.62
CA ALA A 141 -8.97 -3.58 14.22
C ALA A 141 -7.75 -4.21 13.53
N VAL A 142 -6.57 -4.19 14.14
CA VAL A 142 -5.35 -4.80 13.60
C VAL A 142 -5.52 -6.31 13.44
N ALA A 143 -6.08 -7.00 14.44
CA ALA A 143 -6.35 -8.44 14.35
C ALA A 143 -7.31 -8.76 13.19
N LYS A 144 -8.39 -7.98 13.02
CA LYS A 144 -9.35 -8.12 11.92
C LYS A 144 -8.72 -7.81 10.56
N MET A 145 -7.86 -6.79 10.48
CA MET A 145 -7.10 -6.47 9.27
C MET A 145 -6.21 -7.64 8.84
N ASN A 146 -5.45 -8.23 9.76
CA ASN A 146 -4.61 -9.38 9.45
C ASN A 146 -5.43 -10.62 9.09
N ALA A 147 -6.58 -10.84 9.74
CA ALA A 147 -7.51 -11.90 9.33
C ALA A 147 -8.06 -11.66 7.91
N LYS A 148 -8.42 -10.42 7.56
CA LYS A 148 -8.88 -10.04 6.22
C LYS A 148 -7.77 -10.22 5.18
N ALA A 149 -6.54 -9.82 5.48
CA ALA A 149 -5.40 -10.04 4.59
C ALA A 149 -5.20 -11.52 4.28
N ALA A 150 -5.25 -12.38 5.31
CA ALA A 150 -5.19 -13.83 5.13
C ALA A 150 -6.35 -14.39 4.29
N GLN A 151 -7.58 -13.91 4.50
CA GLN A 151 -8.74 -14.30 3.70
C GLN A 151 -8.61 -13.92 2.23
N LEU A 152 -7.96 -12.79 1.93
CA LEU A 152 -7.69 -12.34 0.57
C LEU A 152 -6.52 -13.07 -0.10
N GLY A 153 -5.72 -13.84 0.65
CA GLY A 153 -4.48 -14.45 0.16
C GLY A 153 -3.26 -13.51 0.21
N ALA A 154 -3.38 -12.33 0.84
CA ALA A 154 -2.29 -11.39 1.07
C ALA A 154 -1.39 -11.85 2.24
N LEU A 155 -0.66 -12.96 2.04
CA LEU A 155 0.11 -13.66 3.07
C LEU A 155 1.46 -13.01 3.41
N GLY A 156 1.93 -12.10 2.57
CA GLY A 156 3.11 -11.25 2.81
C GLY A 156 2.79 -9.96 3.56
N THR A 157 1.60 -9.85 4.15
CA THR A 157 1.12 -8.66 4.85
C THR A 157 0.97 -8.88 6.35
N ASN A 158 1.49 -7.94 7.12
CA ASN A 158 1.22 -7.78 8.54
C ASN A 158 0.93 -6.30 8.84
N ALA A 159 -0.33 -5.99 9.12
CA ALA A 159 -0.73 -4.70 9.65
C ALA A 159 -0.26 -4.58 11.10
N GLY A 160 0.46 -3.50 11.42
CA GLY A 160 0.88 -3.16 12.80
C GLY A 160 0.08 -2.02 13.41
N SER A 161 -0.66 -1.26 12.59
CA SER A 161 -1.57 -0.21 13.05
C SER A 161 -2.71 -0.03 12.04
N PRO A 162 -3.87 0.54 12.45
CA PRO A 162 -5.00 0.76 11.54
C PRO A 162 -4.67 1.77 10.42
N SER A 163 -3.82 2.75 10.73
CA SER A 163 -3.50 3.86 9.82
C SER A 163 -2.29 3.57 8.93
N GLY A 164 -1.42 2.64 9.31
CA GLY A 164 -0.10 2.47 8.69
C GLY A 164 0.95 3.47 9.19
N ILE A 165 0.67 4.21 10.27
CA ILE A 165 1.74 4.86 11.05
C ILE A 165 2.61 3.75 11.64
N ASP A 166 3.90 3.81 11.36
CA ASP A 166 4.93 2.95 11.95
C ASP A 166 5.65 3.64 13.12
N GLY A 167 6.52 2.92 13.80
CA GLY A 167 7.28 3.44 14.92
C GLY A 167 7.99 2.35 15.70
N PRO A 168 8.82 2.73 16.69
CA PRO A 168 9.50 1.78 17.56
C PRO A 168 8.50 0.78 18.18
N GLY A 169 8.77 -0.52 17.99
CA GLY A 169 7.92 -1.59 18.53
C GLY A 169 6.69 -1.95 17.69
N ILE A 170 6.42 -1.24 16.59
CA ILE A 170 5.32 -1.57 15.67
C ILE A 170 5.87 -2.37 14.49
N ALA A 171 5.65 -3.69 14.53
CA ALA A 171 6.00 -4.57 13.43
C ALA A 171 4.94 -4.44 12.31
N MET A 172 5.34 -3.97 11.13
CA MET A 172 4.45 -3.92 9.96
C MET A 172 5.20 -4.05 8.64
N TRP A 173 4.58 -4.75 7.69
CA TRP A 173 5.08 -4.91 6.33
C TRP A 173 3.96 -5.35 5.39
N SER A 174 4.20 -5.19 4.11
CA SER A 174 3.40 -5.70 2.99
C SER A 174 4.34 -5.95 1.81
N THR A 175 3.83 -6.50 0.73
CA THR A 175 4.51 -6.60 -0.57
C THR A 175 3.73 -5.80 -1.63
N PRO A 176 4.35 -5.42 -2.77
CA PRO A 176 3.60 -4.89 -3.91
C PRO A 176 2.48 -5.85 -4.36
N HIS A 177 2.77 -7.14 -4.42
CA HIS A 177 1.80 -8.20 -4.72
C HIS A 177 0.57 -8.11 -3.83
N ASP A 178 0.77 -8.09 -2.52
CA ASP A 178 -0.32 -8.07 -1.56
C ASP A 178 -1.09 -6.75 -1.57
N LEU A 179 -0.43 -5.62 -1.80
CA LEU A 179 -1.15 -4.35 -1.97
C LEU A 179 -2.07 -4.40 -3.20
N ALA A 180 -1.64 -5.04 -4.29
CA ALA A 180 -2.49 -5.25 -5.47
C ALA A 180 -3.67 -6.20 -5.17
N VAL A 181 -3.45 -7.29 -4.44
CA VAL A 181 -4.51 -8.20 -3.95
C VAL A 181 -5.52 -7.45 -3.08
N ILE A 182 -5.04 -6.71 -2.08
CA ILE A 182 -5.86 -5.94 -1.14
C ILE A 182 -6.68 -4.89 -1.90
N PHE A 183 -6.08 -4.15 -2.82
CA PHE A 183 -6.78 -3.11 -3.58
C PHE A 183 -7.78 -3.71 -4.56
N ARG A 184 -7.45 -4.84 -5.22
CA ARG A 184 -8.40 -5.60 -6.05
C ARG A 184 -9.62 -6.04 -5.25
N GLY A 185 -9.41 -6.57 -4.04
CA GLY A 185 -10.49 -6.92 -3.10
C GLY A 185 -11.31 -5.70 -2.70
N ALA A 186 -10.67 -4.59 -2.36
CA ALA A 186 -11.34 -3.34 -1.98
C ALA A 186 -12.23 -2.77 -3.10
N MET A 187 -11.77 -2.84 -4.35
CA MET A 187 -12.52 -2.35 -5.51
C MET A 187 -13.77 -3.19 -5.84
N ALA A 188 -13.95 -4.37 -5.21
CA ALA A 188 -15.19 -5.13 -5.29
C ALA A 188 -16.33 -4.53 -4.43
N TYR A 189 -16.01 -3.64 -3.49
CA TYR A 189 -17.00 -2.90 -2.71
C TYR A 189 -17.41 -1.63 -3.46
N PRO A 190 -18.68 -1.50 -3.93
CA PRO A 190 -19.10 -0.33 -4.70
C PRO A 190 -18.85 1.00 -3.96
N VAL A 191 -19.02 1.00 -2.64
CA VAL A 191 -18.80 2.17 -1.78
C VAL A 191 -17.32 2.55 -1.74
N PHE A 192 -16.41 1.58 -1.65
CA PHE A 192 -14.98 1.87 -1.70
C PHE A 192 -14.62 2.48 -3.06
N ALA A 193 -15.06 1.87 -4.16
CA ALA A 193 -14.81 2.33 -5.51
C ALA A 193 -15.33 3.76 -5.74
N GLU A 194 -16.52 4.08 -5.22
CA GLU A 194 -17.08 5.44 -5.24
C GLU A 194 -16.16 6.43 -4.50
N ILE A 195 -15.76 6.11 -3.27
CA ILE A 195 -14.97 7.00 -2.43
C ILE A 195 -13.57 7.25 -3.03
N VAL A 196 -12.86 6.22 -3.49
CA VAL A 196 -11.50 6.42 -4.03
C VAL A 196 -11.48 7.15 -5.38
N ALA A 197 -12.62 7.20 -6.08
CA ALA A 197 -12.79 7.91 -7.35
C ALA A 197 -13.33 9.35 -7.19
N GLN A 198 -13.99 9.67 -6.08
CA GLN A 198 -14.59 11.00 -5.91
C GLN A 198 -13.49 12.08 -5.76
N PRO A 199 -13.64 13.25 -6.40
CA PRO A 199 -12.63 14.33 -6.33
C PRO A 199 -12.60 15.01 -4.97
N SER A 200 -13.74 15.02 -4.26
CA SER A 200 -13.88 15.67 -2.97
C SER A 200 -15.09 15.14 -2.19
N ALA A 201 -15.10 15.35 -0.88
CA ALA A 201 -16.26 15.11 -0.01
C ALA A 201 -16.40 16.24 1.03
N VAL A 202 -17.62 16.47 1.51
CA VAL A 202 -17.88 17.36 2.64
C VAL A 202 -17.70 16.57 3.93
N PHE A 203 -16.92 17.10 4.87
CA PHE A 203 -16.57 16.45 6.12
C PHE A 203 -16.88 17.38 7.31
N PRO A 204 -17.61 16.90 8.34
CA PRO A 204 -17.90 17.71 9.52
C PRO A 204 -16.61 18.03 10.30
N ALA A 205 -16.34 19.31 10.58
CA ALA A 205 -15.20 19.71 11.40
C ALA A 205 -15.62 20.68 12.52
N LYS A 206 -14.69 20.97 13.44
CA LYS A 206 -14.94 21.78 14.64
C LYS A 206 -15.56 23.15 14.35
N SER A 207 -15.17 23.80 13.26
CA SER A 207 -15.64 25.14 12.87
C SER A 207 -16.75 25.12 11.81
N GLY A 208 -17.41 23.98 11.62
CA GLY A 208 -18.35 23.73 10.53
C GLY A 208 -17.77 22.79 9.47
N ASP A 209 -18.60 22.49 8.47
CA ASP A 209 -18.25 21.58 7.39
C ASP A 209 -17.05 22.10 6.58
N ARG A 210 -16.15 21.19 6.20
CA ARG A 210 -15.02 21.45 5.31
C ARG A 210 -15.03 20.53 4.10
N VAL A 211 -14.40 20.95 3.02
CA VAL A 211 -14.17 20.09 1.86
C VAL A 211 -12.86 19.34 2.02
N LEU A 212 -12.91 18.02 1.94
CA LEU A 212 -11.74 17.16 1.74
C LEU A 212 -11.54 16.99 0.24
N VAL A 213 -10.33 17.27 -0.24
CA VAL A 213 -9.94 17.01 -1.63
C VAL A 213 -9.17 15.71 -1.67
N ASN A 214 -9.46 14.87 -2.67
CA ASN A 214 -8.76 13.61 -2.87
C ASN A 214 -7.28 13.87 -3.19
N GLN A 215 -6.38 13.34 -2.36
CA GLN A 215 -4.93 13.53 -2.52
C GLN A 215 -4.33 12.68 -3.64
N ASN A 216 -5.10 11.77 -4.25
CA ASN A 216 -4.65 11.00 -5.39
C ASN A 216 -4.65 11.83 -6.68
N GLU A 217 -3.52 12.46 -6.99
CA GLU A 217 -3.38 13.28 -8.19
C GLU A 217 -3.55 12.49 -9.50
N MET A 218 -3.40 11.16 -9.47
CA MET A 218 -3.61 10.33 -10.67
C MET A 218 -5.02 10.50 -11.24
N LEU A 219 -6.03 10.77 -10.41
CA LEU A 219 -7.41 11.02 -10.87
C LEU A 219 -7.48 12.16 -11.90
N ALA A 220 -6.65 13.19 -11.76
CA ALA A 220 -6.57 14.30 -12.70
C ALA A 220 -5.49 14.10 -13.78
N ARG A 221 -4.44 13.33 -13.49
CA ARG A 221 -3.26 13.17 -14.35
C ARG A 221 -3.39 12.07 -15.40
N TYR A 222 -4.15 11.00 -15.11
CA TYR A 222 -4.18 9.81 -15.95
C TYR A 222 -5.62 9.46 -16.37
N PRO A 223 -5.97 9.56 -17.66
CA PRO A 223 -7.30 9.21 -18.15
C PRO A 223 -7.67 7.76 -17.84
N GLY A 224 -8.89 7.55 -17.34
CA GLY A 224 -9.39 6.22 -17.00
C GLY A 224 -9.02 5.73 -15.60
N MET A 225 -8.44 6.57 -14.73
CA MET A 225 -8.22 6.21 -13.33
C MET A 225 -9.53 5.85 -12.61
N LEU A 226 -9.51 4.73 -11.91
CA LEU A 226 -10.61 4.22 -11.10
C LEU A 226 -10.46 4.60 -9.61
N GLY A 227 -9.27 5.04 -9.20
CA GLY A 227 -8.95 5.40 -7.82
C GLY A 227 -7.57 4.93 -7.40
N GLY A 228 -7.17 5.28 -6.19
CA GLY A 228 -5.86 4.90 -5.64
C GLY A 228 -5.62 5.47 -4.26
N LYS A 229 -4.56 4.97 -3.60
CA LYS A 229 -4.14 5.38 -2.27
C LYS A 229 -2.63 5.56 -2.23
N THR A 230 -2.20 6.74 -1.77
CA THR A 230 -0.80 7.06 -1.47
C THR A 230 -0.43 6.71 -0.03
N GLY A 231 0.86 6.57 0.23
CA GLY A 231 1.43 6.52 1.56
C GLY A 231 2.85 7.07 1.60
N TYR A 232 3.22 7.58 2.78
CA TYR A 232 4.59 7.94 3.10
C TYR A 232 4.81 7.81 4.61
N THR A 233 5.92 7.20 4.99
CA THR A 233 6.59 7.33 6.30
C THR A 233 8.08 7.30 6.05
N ASP A 234 8.90 7.64 7.05
CA ASP A 234 10.35 7.57 6.89
C ASP A 234 10.85 6.13 6.70
N LEU A 235 10.19 5.15 7.31
CA LEU A 235 10.50 3.73 7.15
C LEU A 235 10.01 3.18 5.81
N ALA A 236 8.78 3.51 5.39
CA ALA A 236 8.19 3.00 4.15
C ALA A 236 8.73 3.70 2.89
N ARG A 237 9.25 4.92 3.03
CA ARG A 237 9.40 5.88 1.92
C ARG A 237 8.05 6.05 1.21
N LYS A 238 8.02 6.38 -0.07
CA LYS A 238 6.76 6.52 -0.82
C LYS A 238 6.17 5.16 -1.14
N THR A 239 4.86 5.02 -0.94
CA THR A 239 4.05 3.87 -1.37
C THR A 239 2.83 4.36 -2.15
N TYR A 240 2.36 3.55 -3.09
CA TYR A 240 1.15 3.82 -3.86
C TYR A 240 0.50 2.51 -4.28
N VAL A 241 -0.83 2.48 -4.31
CA VAL A 241 -1.60 1.47 -5.03
C VAL A 241 -2.77 2.15 -5.73
N GLY A 242 -3.07 1.77 -6.96
CA GLY A 242 -4.21 2.33 -7.67
C GLY A 242 -4.54 1.55 -8.93
N ALA A 243 -5.68 1.88 -9.53
CA ALA A 243 -6.17 1.19 -10.70
C ALA A 243 -6.67 2.13 -11.79
N ALA A 244 -6.55 1.69 -13.03
CA ALA A 244 -7.09 2.38 -14.19
C ALA A 244 -7.79 1.41 -15.13
N GLN A 245 -8.61 1.96 -16.02
CA GLN A 245 -9.29 1.22 -17.08
C GLN A 245 -9.07 1.88 -18.44
N ARG A 246 -8.81 1.05 -19.45
CA ARG A 246 -8.76 1.44 -20.86
C ARG A 246 -9.35 0.31 -21.71
N ASP A 247 -10.26 0.64 -22.63
CA ASP A 247 -10.87 -0.31 -23.57
C ASP A 247 -11.39 -1.62 -22.92
N GLY A 248 -12.07 -1.48 -21.78
CA GLY A 248 -12.64 -2.59 -21.02
C GLY A 248 -11.61 -3.53 -20.38
N ARG A 249 -10.36 -3.12 -20.23
CA ARG A 249 -9.35 -3.80 -19.41
C ARG A 249 -9.07 -2.97 -18.16
N ARG A 250 -9.03 -3.59 -16.98
CA ARG A 250 -8.77 -2.93 -15.71
C ARG A 250 -7.43 -3.41 -15.14
N LEU A 251 -6.51 -2.49 -14.89
CA LEU A 251 -5.19 -2.80 -14.36
C LEU A 251 -5.01 -2.16 -12.99
N VAL A 252 -4.37 -2.89 -12.08
CA VAL A 252 -3.91 -2.41 -10.78
C VAL A 252 -2.39 -2.32 -10.78
N VAL A 253 -1.86 -1.24 -10.21
CA VAL A 253 -0.42 -1.05 -9.99
C VAL A 253 -0.17 -0.79 -8.51
N ALA A 254 0.85 -1.42 -7.94
CA ALA A 254 1.34 -1.10 -6.60
C ALA A 254 2.85 -0.82 -6.64
N LEU A 255 3.29 0.22 -5.92
CA LEU A 255 4.65 0.72 -5.88
C LEU A 255 5.07 0.94 -4.42
N MET A 256 6.28 0.51 -4.06
CA MET A 256 6.79 0.59 -2.70
C MET A 256 8.25 1.04 -2.65
N TYR A 257 8.59 1.62 -1.49
CA TYR A 257 9.96 1.85 -1.05
C TYR A 257 10.82 2.72 -1.97
N GLY A 258 10.26 3.82 -2.47
CA GLY A 258 10.93 4.73 -3.39
C GLY A 258 11.01 6.17 -2.90
N LEU A 259 12.01 6.88 -3.40
CA LEU A 259 12.21 8.31 -3.21
C LEU A 259 12.40 8.98 -4.57
N VAL A 260 11.70 10.09 -4.77
CA VAL A 260 11.86 10.90 -5.99
C VAL A 260 13.17 11.68 -5.85
N LYS A 261 14.05 11.54 -6.85
CA LYS A 261 15.27 12.33 -6.95
C LYS A 261 14.98 13.61 -7.71
N GLU A 262 15.66 14.69 -7.37
CA GLU A 262 15.56 15.95 -8.10
C GLU A 262 15.87 15.74 -9.60
N GLY A 263 15.01 16.25 -10.47
CA GLY A 263 15.10 16.05 -11.92
C GLY A 263 14.72 14.66 -12.43
N GLY A 264 14.38 13.72 -11.55
CA GLY A 264 13.96 12.35 -11.91
C GLY A 264 12.44 12.18 -12.03
N PRO A 265 11.99 11.00 -12.49
CA PRO A 265 10.57 10.68 -12.57
C PRO A 265 9.92 10.63 -11.18
N THR A 266 8.69 11.15 -11.10
CA THR A 266 7.86 11.07 -9.90
C THR A 266 7.17 9.70 -9.80
N TYR A 267 6.49 9.45 -8.68
CA TYR A 267 5.61 8.28 -8.52
C TYR A 267 4.43 8.29 -9.51
N TRP A 268 3.96 9.49 -9.89
CA TRP A 268 2.90 9.65 -10.86
C TRP A 268 3.37 9.28 -12.28
N ASP A 269 4.60 9.69 -12.63
CA ASP A 269 5.21 9.35 -13.91
C ASP A 269 5.44 7.84 -14.03
N GLN A 270 6.00 7.21 -12.98
CA GLN A 270 6.23 5.76 -12.98
C GLN A 270 4.90 4.98 -13.00
N SER A 271 3.90 5.40 -12.23
CA SER A 271 2.58 4.74 -12.25
C SER A 271 1.93 4.84 -13.63
N SER A 272 2.00 6.02 -14.27
CA SER A 272 1.47 6.24 -15.62
C SER A 272 2.21 5.39 -16.65
N ALA A 273 3.55 5.34 -16.58
CA ALA A 273 4.38 4.54 -17.47
C ALA A 273 4.08 3.03 -17.33
N LEU A 274 3.91 2.53 -16.11
CA LEU A 274 3.53 1.14 -15.85
C LEU A 274 2.15 0.83 -16.43
N LEU A 275 1.15 1.69 -16.18
CA LEU A 275 -0.19 1.52 -16.71
C LEU A 275 -0.21 1.56 -18.24
N ASP A 276 0.49 2.51 -18.87
CA ASP A 276 0.60 2.60 -20.32
C ASP A 276 1.29 1.38 -20.92
N TRP A 277 2.36 0.90 -20.29
CA TRP A 277 3.01 -0.35 -20.68
C TRP A 277 2.05 -1.54 -20.58
N GLY A 278 1.33 -1.67 -19.46
CA GLY A 278 0.39 -2.76 -19.22
C GLY A 278 -0.79 -2.76 -20.19
N PHE A 279 -1.31 -1.59 -20.54
CA PHE A 279 -2.36 -1.47 -21.58
C PHE A 279 -1.83 -1.74 -22.98
N GLY A 280 -0.55 -1.44 -23.25
CA GLY A 280 0.11 -1.78 -24.51
C GLY A 280 0.46 -3.27 -24.66
N LEU A 281 0.47 -4.03 -23.57
CA LEU A 281 0.72 -5.46 -23.57
C LEU A 281 -0.51 -6.24 -24.08
N GLY A 282 -0.31 -7.19 -25.00
CA GLY A 282 -1.38 -8.06 -25.50
C GLY A 282 -2.10 -8.82 -24.38
N ARG A 283 -3.42 -9.00 -24.51
CA ARG A 283 -4.22 -9.81 -23.56
C ARG A 283 -3.73 -11.26 -23.57
N GLY A 284 -3.63 -11.90 -22.40
CA GLY A 284 -3.12 -13.26 -22.23
C GLY A 284 -1.59 -13.38 -22.09
N SER A 285 -0.85 -12.27 -22.19
CA SER A 285 0.56 -12.22 -21.81
C SER A 285 0.69 -11.93 -20.32
N SER A 286 1.22 -12.89 -19.56
CA SER A 286 1.38 -12.80 -18.11
C SER A 286 2.63 -13.54 -17.63
N VAL A 287 3.03 -13.29 -16.39
CA VAL A 287 4.19 -13.92 -15.73
C VAL A 287 3.81 -14.65 -14.44
N GLY A 288 2.53 -14.62 -14.07
CA GLY A 288 1.98 -15.23 -12.86
C GLY A 288 0.52 -14.84 -12.65
N VAL A 289 -0.01 -15.17 -11.48
CA VAL A 289 -1.37 -14.83 -11.03
C VAL A 289 -1.29 -14.40 -9.56
N LEU A 290 -2.09 -13.40 -9.19
CA LEU A 290 -2.28 -12.91 -7.81
C LEU A 290 -2.87 -13.98 -6.88
#